data_AF-A0A6G3TBY9-F1
#
_entry.id   AF-A0A6G3TBY9-F1
#
_cell.length_a   1.000
_cell.length_b   1.000
_cell.length_c   1.000
_cell.angle_alpha   90.00
_cell.angle_beta   90.00
_cell.angle_gamma   90.00
#
_symmetry.space_group_name_H-M   'P 1'
#
loop_
_entity.id
_entity.type
_entity.pdbx_description
1 polymer ?
#
loop_
_entity_poly.entity_id
_entity_poly.type
_entity_poly.pdbx_seq_one_letter_code
_entity_poly.pdbx_strand_id
1 'polypeptide(L)'
;MPEPLYHPWGTVAPEFWAAPEPGTAPPPPGLTPDMLRAGLVKTAEIAQAGRLPDAAALAARIDRDATAEYGELHLHTIQVREVRGYLAALAGDHPSGLSWYLHAAQLRVTIQGPGHPDVEAATRRAYSLWRAVPPGPDRQRLGAALLTVATDIHGADSPLVHHIRGRLYELAVPLPSSAIGSATSEARVGGA
;
A
#
# COMPACT_ATOMS: atom_id res chain seq x y z
N MET A 1 1.72 7.13 -21.33
CA MET A 1 2.79 6.72 -20.41
C MET A 1 2.21 5.72 -19.42
N PRO A 2 2.74 4.49 -19.28
CA PRO A 2 2.29 3.59 -18.22
C PRO A 2 2.65 4.21 -16.87
N GLU A 3 1.67 4.32 -15.97
CA GLU A 3 1.89 4.84 -14.63
C GLU A 3 2.83 3.89 -13.85
N PRO A 4 3.88 4.42 -13.17
CA PRO A 4 4.81 3.58 -12.43
C PRO A 4 4.06 2.79 -11.36
N LEU A 5 4.20 1.46 -11.40
CA LEU A 5 3.78 0.60 -10.31
C LEU A 5 4.73 0.86 -9.14
N TYR A 6 4.20 1.44 -8.07
CA TYR A 6 4.95 1.56 -6.83
C TYR A 6 5.04 0.17 -6.23
N HIS A 7 6.09 -0.55 -6.61
CA HIS A 7 6.49 -1.71 -5.86
C HIS A 7 6.71 -1.25 -4.40
N PRO A 8 6.38 -2.09 -3.41
CA PRO A 8 6.39 -1.71 -2.00
C PRO A 8 7.76 -1.26 -1.47
N TRP A 9 8.82 -1.36 -2.29
CA TRP A 9 10.11 -0.73 -2.07
C TRP A 9 10.50 0.39 -3.04
N GLY A 10 9.77 0.66 -4.12
CA GLY A 10 10.26 1.52 -5.21
C GLY A 10 11.68 1.10 -5.64
N THR A 11 12.43 1.96 -6.31
CA THR A 11 13.89 1.80 -6.29
C THR A 11 14.36 2.35 -4.95
N VAL A 12 14.83 1.49 -4.06
CA VAL A 12 15.50 1.90 -2.83
C VAL A 12 16.84 2.49 -3.21
N ALA A 13 16.90 3.80 -3.37
CA ALA A 13 18.11 4.49 -3.73
C ALA A 13 19.01 4.63 -2.47
N PRO A 14 20.34 4.53 -2.58
CA PRO A 14 21.24 4.59 -1.43
C PRO A 14 21.07 5.86 -0.57
N GLU A 15 20.57 6.96 -1.15
CA GLU A 15 20.35 8.23 -0.41
C GLU A 15 19.26 8.13 0.66
N PHE A 16 18.26 7.26 0.46
CA PHE A 16 17.21 7.00 1.44
C PHE A 16 17.77 6.49 2.78
N TRP A 17 18.94 5.84 2.73
CA TRP A 17 19.66 5.34 3.90
C TRP A 17 20.72 6.33 4.44
N ALA A 18 20.96 7.45 3.77
CA ALA A 18 22.15 8.28 3.97
C ALA A 18 21.88 9.66 4.61
N ALA A 19 20.65 10.00 5.02
CA ALA A 19 20.37 11.27 5.68
C ALA A 19 20.68 11.20 7.20
N PRO A 20 21.61 12.02 7.74
CA PRO A 20 21.79 12.15 9.18
C PRO A 20 20.76 13.12 9.78
N GLU A 21 20.16 12.74 10.91
CA GLU A 21 19.44 13.68 11.80
C GLU A 21 20.47 14.42 12.69
N PRO A 22 20.39 15.75 12.84
CA PRO A 22 21.29 16.53 13.67
C PRO A 22 20.89 16.51 15.17
N GLY A 23 21.76 15.96 16.04
CA GLY A 23 21.92 16.26 17.49
C GLY A 23 20.73 15.91 18.41
N THR A 24 20.87 15.34 19.61
CA THR A 24 21.95 15.40 20.61
C THR A 24 21.73 14.31 21.68
N ALA A 25 22.79 13.56 22.01
CA ALA A 25 22.99 12.63 23.15
C ALA A 25 22.17 11.30 23.23
N PRO A 26 22.83 10.14 23.50
CA PRO A 26 22.21 8.82 23.43
C PRO A 26 21.58 8.35 24.77
N PRO A 27 20.42 7.67 24.72
CA PRO A 27 19.96 6.80 25.82
C PRO A 27 20.74 5.45 25.85
N PRO A 28 20.76 4.75 27.01
CA PRO A 28 21.36 3.40 27.16
C PRO A 28 20.58 2.34 26.32
N PRO A 29 21.12 1.13 26.02
CA PRO A 29 20.85 0.43 24.77
C PRO A 29 19.39 0.01 24.59
N GLY A 30 18.65 0.87 23.90
CA GLY A 30 17.36 0.66 23.28
C GLY A 30 17.50 0.04 21.88
N LEU A 31 16.36 -0.23 21.21
CA LEU A 31 16.37 -0.75 19.84
C LEU A 31 17.13 0.25 18.95
N THR A 32 18.33 -0.08 18.50
CA THR A 32 19.11 0.84 17.63
C THR A 32 18.59 0.80 16.19
N PRO A 33 18.81 1.85 15.38
CA PRO A 33 18.45 1.84 13.96
C PRO A 33 19.09 0.68 13.18
N ASP A 34 20.30 0.26 13.57
CA ASP A 34 20.98 -0.88 12.93
C ASP A 34 20.35 -2.22 13.30
N MET A 35 19.95 -2.39 14.57
CA MET A 35 19.19 -3.57 15.01
C MET A 35 17.83 -3.65 14.32
N LEU A 36 17.14 -2.51 14.20
CA LEU A 36 15.90 -2.42 13.46
C LEU A 36 16.09 -2.82 11.99
N ARG A 37 17.11 -2.25 11.33
CA ARG A 37 17.45 -2.57 9.93
C ARG A 37 17.73 -4.06 9.77
N ALA A 38 18.54 -4.64 10.65
CA ALA A 38 18.84 -6.06 10.64
C ALA A 38 17.57 -6.93 10.82
N GLY A 39 16.66 -6.52 11.71
CA GLY A 39 15.37 -7.18 11.90
C GLY A 39 14.46 -7.13 10.66
N LEU A 40 14.45 -6.00 9.94
CA LEU A 40 13.69 -5.87 8.70
C LEU A 40 14.30 -6.69 7.55
N VAL A 41 15.63 -6.73 7.43
CA VAL A 41 16.33 -7.64 6.50
C VAL A 41 15.96 -9.08 6.80
N LYS A 42 16.00 -9.48 8.09
CA LYS A 42 15.63 -10.83 8.49
C LYS A 42 14.19 -11.18 8.16
N THR A 43 13.29 -10.23 8.36
CA THR A 43 11.87 -10.35 7.98
C THR A 43 11.72 -10.61 6.48
N ALA A 44 12.43 -9.86 5.65
CA ALA A 44 12.41 -10.02 4.20
C ALA A 44 13.00 -11.37 3.75
N GLU A 45 14.07 -11.86 4.37
CA GLU A 45 14.63 -13.19 4.10
C GLU A 45 13.62 -14.31 4.40
N ILE A 46 12.94 -14.23 5.54
CA ILE A 46 11.91 -15.21 5.95
C ILE A 46 10.74 -15.20 4.94
N ALA A 47 10.31 -14.02 4.52
CA ALA A 47 9.25 -13.88 3.51
C ALA A 47 9.67 -14.47 2.16
N GLN A 48 10.90 -14.20 1.69
CA GLN A 48 11.45 -14.76 0.46
C GLN A 48 11.58 -16.30 0.50
N ALA A 49 11.80 -16.87 1.68
CA ALA A 49 11.76 -18.32 1.89
C ALA A 49 10.33 -18.90 1.93
N GLY A 50 9.30 -18.12 1.62
CA GLY A 50 7.90 -18.55 1.60
C GLY A 50 7.24 -18.63 2.98
N ARG A 51 7.93 -18.24 4.05
CA ARG A 51 7.45 -18.35 5.44
C ARG A 51 6.72 -17.08 5.88
N LEU A 52 5.71 -16.68 5.13
CA LEU A 52 4.98 -15.41 5.36
C LEU A 52 4.39 -15.26 6.79
N PRO A 53 3.84 -16.30 7.45
CA PRO A 53 3.36 -16.18 8.82
C PRO A 53 4.48 -15.82 9.81
N ASP A 54 5.66 -16.40 9.64
CA ASP A 54 6.82 -16.13 10.50
C ASP A 54 7.37 -14.72 10.29
N ALA A 55 7.41 -14.26 9.03
CA ALA A 55 7.79 -12.90 8.69
C ALA A 55 6.81 -11.90 9.31
N ALA A 56 5.49 -12.16 9.21
CA ALA A 56 4.46 -11.32 9.82
C ALA A 56 4.59 -11.27 11.35
N ALA A 57 4.86 -12.41 11.99
CA ALA A 57 5.09 -12.48 13.43
C ALA A 57 6.34 -11.71 13.87
N LEU A 58 7.42 -11.75 13.08
CA LEU A 58 8.64 -10.97 13.35
C LEU A 58 8.37 -9.46 13.17
N ALA A 59 7.75 -9.05 12.07
CA ALA A 59 7.38 -7.65 11.83
C ALA A 59 6.48 -7.09 12.95
N ALA A 60 5.55 -7.89 13.48
CA ALA A 60 4.70 -7.49 14.60
C ALA A 60 5.48 -7.36 15.93
N ARG A 61 6.55 -8.13 16.15
CA ARG A 61 7.45 -7.93 17.30
C ARG A 61 8.23 -6.64 17.14
N ILE A 62 8.84 -6.45 15.97
CA ILE A 62 9.61 -5.25 15.65
C ILE A 62 8.75 -3.98 15.78
N ASP A 63 7.48 -4.01 15.37
CA ASP A 63 6.56 -2.86 15.50
C ASP A 63 6.31 -2.51 16.97
N ARG A 64 6.15 -3.52 17.84
CA ARG A 64 6.03 -3.29 19.29
C ARG A 64 7.30 -2.71 19.88
N ASP A 65 8.45 -3.28 19.53
CA ASP A 65 9.74 -2.84 20.05
C ASP A 65 10.07 -1.42 19.57
N ALA A 66 9.83 -1.12 18.29
CA ALA A 66 9.98 0.22 17.71
C ALA A 66 9.01 1.23 18.30
N THR A 67 7.75 0.82 18.57
CA THR A 67 6.78 1.69 19.25
C THR A 67 7.21 1.99 20.68
N ALA A 68 7.76 1.01 21.42
CA ALA A 68 8.24 1.21 22.78
C ALA A 68 9.48 2.11 22.84
N GLU A 69 10.39 1.97 21.87
CA GLU A 69 11.63 2.75 21.78
C GLU A 69 11.40 4.17 21.27
N TYR A 70 10.73 4.29 20.12
CA TYR A 70 10.66 5.54 19.36
C TYR A 70 9.30 6.23 19.44
N GLY A 71 8.27 5.53 19.92
CA GLY A 71 6.88 6.00 19.86
C GLY A 71 6.19 5.70 18.54
N GLU A 72 4.87 5.92 18.51
CA GLU A 72 4.03 5.64 17.33
C GLU A 72 4.25 6.62 16.16
N LEU A 73 4.59 7.87 16.48
CA LEU A 73 4.85 8.96 15.52
C LEU A 73 6.35 9.11 15.23
N HIS A 74 7.02 8.00 14.98
CA HIS A 74 8.42 7.99 14.54
C HIS A 74 8.56 7.27 13.21
N LEU A 75 9.42 7.80 12.32
CA LEU A 75 9.57 7.28 10.96
C LEU A 75 10.03 5.80 10.93
N HIS A 76 10.84 5.38 11.90
CA HIS A 76 11.20 3.97 12.07
C HIS A 76 10.00 3.07 12.35
N THR A 77 9.14 3.46 13.30
CA THR A 77 7.91 2.70 13.61
C THR A 77 6.98 2.63 12.40
N ILE A 78 6.83 3.75 11.68
CA ILE A 78 6.02 3.82 10.45
C ILE A 78 6.57 2.88 9.37
N GLN A 79 7.89 2.81 9.19
CA GLN A 79 8.49 1.93 8.21
C GLN A 79 8.21 0.45 8.50
N VAL A 80 8.20 0.05 9.77
CA VAL A 80 7.81 -1.32 10.17
C VAL A 80 6.35 -1.59 9.82
N ARG A 81 5.46 -0.62 10.04
CA ARG A 81 4.03 -0.72 9.69
C ARG A 81 3.80 -0.84 8.19
N GLU A 82 4.61 -0.17 7.36
CA GLU A 82 4.62 -0.37 5.90
C GLU A 82 5.04 -1.81 5.52
N VAL A 83 6.01 -2.39 6.24
CA VAL A 83 6.40 -3.80 6.06
C VAL A 83 5.28 -4.75 6.48
N ARG A 84 4.55 -4.45 7.56
CA ARG A 84 3.37 -5.24 7.95
C ARG A 84 2.29 -5.23 6.86
N GLY A 85 2.03 -4.07 6.25
CA GLY A 85 1.10 -3.94 5.13
C GLY A 85 1.52 -4.77 3.92
N TYR A 86 2.81 -4.74 3.59
CA TYR A 86 3.36 -5.54 2.51
C TYR A 86 3.20 -7.04 2.74
N LEU A 87 3.57 -7.53 3.93
CA LEU A 87 3.50 -8.97 4.25
C LEU A 87 2.06 -9.49 4.23
N ALA A 88 1.10 -8.68 4.70
CA ALA A 88 -0.32 -9.01 4.60
C ALA A 88 -0.77 -9.13 3.14
N ALA A 89 -0.38 -8.17 2.30
CA ALA A 89 -0.67 -8.21 0.86
C ALA A 89 -0.05 -9.43 0.16
N LEU A 90 1.22 -9.77 0.47
CA LEU A 90 1.87 -10.97 -0.05
C LEU A 90 1.15 -12.26 0.37
N ALA A 91 0.58 -12.30 1.57
CA ALA A 91 -0.20 -13.43 2.06
C ALA A 91 -1.63 -13.49 1.48
N GLY A 92 -2.00 -12.54 0.61
CA GLY A 92 -3.33 -12.43 0.03
C GLY A 92 -4.35 -11.69 0.90
N ASP A 93 -3.96 -11.25 2.09
CA ASP A 93 -4.78 -10.41 2.98
C ASP A 93 -4.69 -8.93 2.56
N HIS A 94 -5.29 -8.65 1.41
CA HIS A 94 -5.36 -7.32 0.82
C HIS A 94 -6.07 -6.29 1.72
N PRO A 95 -7.17 -6.61 2.43
CA PRO A 95 -7.78 -5.68 3.38
C PRO A 95 -6.81 -5.21 4.45
N SER A 96 -6.15 -6.14 5.17
CA SER A 96 -5.16 -5.76 6.19
C SER A 96 -3.97 -5.03 5.59
N GLY A 97 -3.50 -5.47 4.41
CA GLY A 97 -2.40 -4.82 3.70
C GLY A 97 -2.68 -3.36 3.40
N LEU A 98 -3.87 -3.07 2.85
CA LEU A 98 -4.26 -1.70 2.55
C LEU A 98 -4.47 -0.87 3.82
N SER A 99 -5.11 -1.42 4.86
CA SER A 99 -5.28 -0.74 6.14
C SER A 99 -3.95 -0.27 6.73
N TRP A 100 -2.90 -1.10 6.70
CA TRP A 100 -1.57 -0.70 7.16
C TRP A 100 -0.94 0.42 6.32
N TYR A 101 -1.08 0.37 4.99
CA TYR A 101 -0.55 1.44 4.13
C TYR A 101 -1.28 2.76 4.31
N LEU A 102 -2.61 2.73 4.48
CA LEU A 102 -3.39 3.94 4.73
C LEU A 102 -3.03 4.54 6.10
N HIS A 103 -2.90 3.70 7.13
CA HIS A 103 -2.42 4.13 8.44
C HIS A 103 -1.03 4.77 8.36
N ALA A 104 -0.08 4.11 7.68
CA ALA A 104 1.26 4.66 7.49
C ALA A 104 1.27 6.01 6.75
N ALA A 105 0.42 6.18 5.72
CA ALA A 105 0.30 7.45 5.00
C ALA A 105 -0.23 8.57 5.89
N GLN A 106 -1.21 8.28 6.76
CA GLN A 106 -1.73 9.23 7.75
C GLN A 106 -0.65 9.63 8.77
N LEU A 107 0.12 8.68 9.29
CA LEU A 107 1.21 9.00 10.22
C LEU A 107 2.31 9.84 9.53
N ARG A 108 2.64 9.53 8.28
CA ARG A 108 3.61 10.32 7.50
C ARG A 108 3.15 11.74 7.28
N VAL A 109 1.89 11.97 6.89
CA VAL A 109 1.39 13.35 6.68
C VAL A 109 1.40 14.15 7.99
N THR A 110 1.15 13.50 9.13
CA THR A 110 1.24 14.15 10.45
C THR A 110 2.65 14.64 10.76
N ILE A 111 3.69 13.87 10.41
CA ILE A 111 5.09 14.20 10.73
C ILE A 111 5.72 15.11 9.68
N GLN A 112 5.52 14.79 8.40
CA GLN A 112 6.24 15.39 7.28
C GLN A 112 5.44 16.50 6.57
N GLY A 113 4.14 16.61 6.87
CA GLY A 113 3.23 17.57 6.25
C GLY A 113 2.70 17.13 4.88
N PRO A 114 1.61 17.78 4.41
CA PRO A 114 1.08 17.56 3.07
C PRO A 114 2.08 18.00 2.00
N GLY A 115 2.12 17.30 0.87
CA GLY A 115 3.02 17.60 -0.25
C GLY A 115 4.45 17.07 -0.10
N HIS A 116 4.82 16.46 1.03
CA HIS A 116 6.11 15.81 1.18
C HIS A 116 6.21 14.58 0.24
N PRO A 117 7.34 14.36 -0.47
CA PRO A 117 7.47 13.29 -1.46
C PRO A 117 7.22 11.89 -0.87
N ASP A 118 7.59 11.64 0.39
CA ASP A 118 7.32 10.35 1.05
C ASP A 118 5.83 10.11 1.35
N VAL A 119 5.06 11.17 1.58
CA VAL A 119 3.61 11.11 1.77
C VAL A 119 2.94 10.77 0.44
N GLU A 120 3.39 11.41 -0.64
CA GLU A 120 2.96 11.03 -2.00
C GLU A 120 3.32 9.57 -2.29
N ALA A 121 4.55 9.15 -2.03
CA ALA A 121 4.98 7.77 -2.27
C ALA A 121 4.18 6.75 -1.46
N ALA A 122 3.85 7.04 -0.20
CA ALA A 122 3.05 6.16 0.66
C ALA A 122 1.62 5.97 0.13
N THR A 123 0.96 7.06 -0.25
CA THR A 123 -0.39 7.00 -0.82
C THR A 123 -0.42 6.35 -2.21
N ARG A 124 0.64 6.52 -3.02
CA ARG A 124 0.78 5.83 -4.32
C ARG A 124 1.06 4.33 -4.17
N ARG A 125 1.76 3.91 -3.11
CA ARG A 125 1.88 2.48 -2.74
C ARG A 125 0.51 1.90 -2.38
N ALA A 126 -0.28 2.60 -1.55
CA ALA A 126 -1.64 2.18 -1.21
C ALA A 126 -2.53 2.04 -2.46
N TYR A 127 -2.44 3.01 -3.39
CA TYR A 127 -3.13 2.94 -4.67
C TYR A 127 -2.69 1.76 -5.54
N SER A 128 -1.38 1.51 -5.65
CA SER A 128 -0.84 0.39 -6.41
C SER A 128 -1.30 -0.95 -5.84
N LEU A 129 -1.30 -1.10 -4.51
CA LEU A 129 -1.84 -2.28 -3.84
C LEU A 129 -3.33 -2.45 -4.15
N TRP A 130 -4.14 -1.40 -4.00
CA TRP A 130 -5.56 -1.46 -4.31
C TRP A 130 -5.83 -1.90 -5.76
N ARG A 131 -5.04 -1.41 -6.73
CA ARG A 131 -5.16 -1.83 -8.12
C ARG A 131 -4.87 -3.32 -8.33
N ALA A 132 -3.94 -3.87 -7.55
CA ALA A 132 -3.57 -5.29 -7.57
C ALA A 132 -4.59 -6.20 -6.86
N VAL A 133 -5.52 -5.66 -6.06
CA VAL A 133 -6.57 -6.44 -5.40
C VAL A 133 -7.42 -7.15 -6.47
N PRO A 134 -7.59 -8.48 -6.38
CA PRO A 134 -8.44 -9.24 -7.29
C PRO A 134 -9.88 -8.71 -7.33
N PRO A 135 -10.61 -8.91 -8.43
CA PRO A 135 -12.06 -8.67 -8.45
C PRO A 135 -12.74 -9.42 -7.30
N GLY A 136 -13.58 -8.72 -6.54
CA GLY A 136 -14.22 -9.29 -5.37
C GLY A 136 -15.01 -8.24 -4.58
N PRO A 137 -15.80 -8.67 -3.58
CA PRO A 137 -16.70 -7.79 -2.83
C PRO A 137 -15.94 -6.67 -2.09
N ASP A 138 -14.69 -6.93 -1.71
CA ASP A 138 -13.89 -5.99 -0.93
C ASP A 138 -13.27 -4.88 -1.77
N ARG A 139 -13.11 -5.07 -3.08
CA ARG A 139 -12.35 -4.14 -3.93
C ARG A 139 -12.95 -2.74 -3.95
N GLN A 140 -14.27 -2.62 -4.02
CA GLN A 140 -14.94 -1.31 -3.97
C GLN A 140 -14.81 -0.66 -2.58
N ARG A 141 -15.06 -1.41 -1.51
CA ARG A 141 -14.92 -0.92 -0.12
C ARG A 141 -13.52 -0.39 0.15
N LEU A 142 -12.51 -1.17 -0.23
CA LEU A 142 -11.10 -0.82 -0.07
C LEU A 142 -10.72 0.42 -0.88
N GLY A 143 -11.22 0.54 -2.11
CA GLY A 143 -11.00 1.72 -2.94
C GLY A 143 -11.64 2.98 -2.36
N ALA A 144 -12.85 2.86 -1.78
CA ALA A 144 -13.50 3.98 -1.09
C ALA A 144 -12.69 4.46 0.12
N ALA A 145 -12.17 3.54 0.95
CA ALA A 145 -11.29 3.89 2.06
C ALA A 145 -10.01 4.60 1.60
N LEU A 146 -9.38 4.10 0.53
CA LEU A 146 -8.24 4.76 -0.11
C LEU A 146 -8.61 6.17 -0.62
N LEU A 147 -9.76 6.32 -1.28
CA LEU A 147 -10.21 7.62 -1.79
C LEU A 147 -10.37 8.64 -0.67
N THR A 148 -10.98 8.23 0.46
CA THR A 148 -11.13 9.09 1.64
C THR A 148 -9.77 9.57 2.13
N VAL A 149 -8.85 8.66 2.46
CA VAL A 149 -7.53 9.02 3.00
C VAL A 149 -6.71 9.85 2.01
N ALA A 150 -6.74 9.50 0.71
CA ALA A 150 -6.03 10.27 -0.30
C ALA A 150 -6.61 11.68 -0.48
N THR A 151 -7.94 11.84 -0.34
CA THR A 151 -8.61 13.16 -0.40
C THR A 151 -8.23 14.00 0.81
N ASP A 152 -8.18 13.41 2.00
CA ASP A 152 -7.79 14.12 3.22
C ASP A 152 -6.33 14.60 3.17
N ILE A 153 -5.44 13.80 2.58
CA ILE A 153 -4.00 14.10 2.50
C ILE A 153 -3.69 15.12 1.38
N HIS A 154 -4.26 14.93 0.19
CA HIS A 154 -3.84 15.63 -1.03
C HIS A 154 -4.86 16.65 -1.56
N GLY A 155 -6.08 16.64 -1.04
CA GLY A 155 -7.18 17.43 -1.56
C GLY A 155 -7.91 16.77 -2.74
N ALA A 156 -9.17 17.17 -2.92
CA ALA A 156 -10.12 16.56 -3.87
C ALA A 156 -9.73 16.71 -5.36
N ASP A 157 -8.92 17.72 -5.67
CA ASP A 157 -8.46 18.09 -7.01
C ASP A 157 -7.06 17.55 -7.34
N SER A 158 -6.45 16.76 -6.45
CA SER A 158 -5.15 16.17 -6.74
C SER A 158 -5.23 15.11 -7.86
N PRO A 159 -4.21 14.99 -8.73
CA PRO A 159 -4.18 13.98 -9.79
C PRO A 159 -4.37 12.55 -9.27
N LEU A 160 -3.78 12.22 -8.12
CA LEU A 160 -3.95 10.91 -7.49
C LEU A 160 -5.41 10.63 -7.11
N VAL A 161 -6.09 11.59 -6.50
CA VAL A 161 -7.50 11.46 -6.11
C VAL A 161 -8.40 11.32 -7.34
N HIS A 162 -8.12 12.06 -8.43
CA HIS A 162 -8.81 11.87 -9.70
C HIS A 162 -8.64 10.45 -10.26
N HIS A 163 -7.42 9.89 -10.21
CA HIS A 163 -7.17 8.53 -10.65
C HIS A 163 -7.90 7.48 -9.80
N ILE A 164 -7.92 7.62 -8.48
CA ILE A 164 -8.65 6.71 -7.59
C ILE A 164 -10.16 6.77 -7.91
N ARG A 165 -10.72 7.97 -8.01
CA ARG A 165 -12.14 8.20 -8.30
C ARG A 165 -12.55 7.62 -9.66
N GLY A 166 -11.76 7.86 -10.70
CA GLY A 166 -12.03 7.32 -12.04
C GLY A 166 -12.05 5.79 -12.06
N ARG A 167 -11.08 5.15 -11.40
CA ARG A 167 -11.04 3.68 -11.30
C ARG A 167 -12.19 3.11 -10.47
N LEU A 168 -12.61 3.78 -9.40
CA LEU A 168 -13.81 3.38 -8.65
C LEU A 168 -15.07 3.45 -9.52
N TYR A 169 -15.20 4.51 -10.33
CA TYR A 169 -16.31 4.65 -11.27
C TYR A 169 -16.32 3.51 -12.29
N GLU A 170 -15.17 3.18 -12.90
CA GLU A 170 -15.04 2.06 -13.83
C GLU A 170 -15.41 0.70 -13.20
N LEU A 171 -15.14 0.51 -11.90
CA LEU A 171 -15.52 -0.71 -11.17
C LEU A 171 -17.00 -0.75 -10.77
N ALA A 172 -17.68 0.40 -10.75
CA ALA A 172 -19.10 0.53 -10.39
C ALA A 172 -20.02 0.48 -11.61
N VAL A 173 -19.54 0.92 -12.78
CA VAL A 173 -20.28 0.83 -14.04
C VAL A 173 -20.23 -0.61 -14.55
N PRO A 174 -21.38 -1.28 -14.74
CA PRO A 174 -21.42 -2.58 -15.41
C PRO A 174 -20.82 -2.43 -16.80
N LEU A 175 -19.88 -3.30 -17.18
CA LEU A 175 -19.38 -3.32 -18.56
C LEU A 175 -20.58 -3.41 -19.51
N PRO A 176 -20.66 -2.57 -20.57
CA PRO A 176 -21.73 -2.69 -21.53
C PRO A 176 -21.71 -4.11 -22.11
N SER A 177 -22.83 -4.84 -21.96
CA SER A 177 -23.08 -6.10 -22.66
C SER A 177 -23.03 -5.82 -24.16
N SER A 178 -21.85 -5.91 -24.77
CA SER A 178 -21.69 -5.90 -26.21
C SER A 178 -21.24 -7.28 -26.67
N ALA A 179 -22.15 -7.92 -27.40
CA ALA A 179 -21.96 -9.06 -28.30
C ALA A 179 -21.82 -10.48 -27.70
N ILE A 180 -22.88 -10.97 -27.05
CA ILE A 180 -23.32 -12.36 -27.26
C ILE A 180 -24.78 -12.31 -27.69
N GLY A 181 -25.01 -11.90 -28.93
CA GLY A 181 -26.35 -11.64 -29.44
C GLY A 181 -26.34 -11.27 -30.91
N SER A 182 -25.77 -12.13 -31.76
CA SER A 182 -26.02 -12.14 -33.20
C SER A 182 -25.70 -13.53 -33.76
N ALA A 183 -26.50 -14.52 -33.37
CA ALA A 183 -26.62 -15.76 -34.12
C ALA A 183 -27.95 -16.45 -33.78
N THR A 184 -29.07 -15.79 -34.04
CA THR A 184 -30.32 -16.52 -34.32
C THR A 184 -31.24 -15.70 -35.22
N SER A 185 -31.72 -16.39 -36.26
CA SER A 185 -32.91 -16.12 -37.07
C SER A 185 -32.71 -15.26 -38.33
N GLU A 186 -32.62 -15.88 -39.51
CA GLU A 186 -33.80 -16.24 -40.32
C GLU A 186 -33.37 -16.83 -41.68
N ALA A 187 -33.82 -18.07 -41.95
CA ALA A 187 -34.29 -18.49 -43.27
C ALA A 187 -35.03 -19.82 -43.10
N ARG A 188 -36.33 -19.72 -42.80
CA ARG A 188 -37.30 -20.75 -43.16
C ARG A 188 -38.14 -20.20 -44.32
N VAL A 189 -38.78 -21.12 -45.04
CA VAL A 189 -39.70 -20.95 -46.20
C VAL A 189 -38.93 -20.98 -47.53
N GLY A 190 -39.12 -21.91 -48.47
CA GLY A 190 -40.12 -22.97 -48.67
C GLY A 190 -40.32 -23.12 -50.19
N GLY A 191 -40.37 -24.33 -50.74
CA GLY A 191 -40.74 -24.51 -52.15
C GLY A 191 -40.38 -25.86 -52.79
N ALA A 192 -41.44 -26.64 -53.04
CA ALA A 192 -41.58 -27.83 -53.91
C ALA A 192 -40.90 -29.14 -53.47
#